data_AF-A0A9X8DW57-F1
#
_entry.id   AF-A0A9X8DW57-F1
#
_cell.length_a   1.000
_cell.length_b   1.000
_cell.length_c   1.000
_cell.angle_alpha   90.00
_cell.angle_beta   90.00
_cell.angle_gamma   90.00
#
_symmetry.space_group_name_H-M   'P 1'
#
loop_
_entity.id
_entity.type
_entity.pdbx_description
1 polymer ?
#
loop_
_entity_poly.entity_id
_entity_poly.type
_entity_poly.pdbx_seq_one_letter_code
_entity_poly.pdbx_strand_id
1 'polypeptide(L)'
;LLACDGVWDVLTNEEACNYVRRVMLLGETNMGLICEELLDYCLSLDSRDNMSAVLVVLEGARFGTGDGVLGIRKEREAAEEAKKRQQELVGQQEGQDPPQNMFTIAGSQ
;
A
#
# COMPACT_ATOMS: atom_id res chain seq x y z
N LEU A 1 -21.63 0.28 -5.55
CA LEU A 1 -20.82 -0.45 -4.55
C LEU A 1 -21.69 -0.63 -3.32
N LEU A 2 -21.82 -1.85 -2.83
CA LEU A 2 -22.39 -2.16 -1.52
C LEU A 2 -21.26 -2.78 -0.70
N ALA A 3 -21.09 -2.37 0.55
CA ALA A 3 -20.09 -2.95 1.44
C ALA A 3 -20.56 -2.85 2.90
N CYS A 4 -19.97 -3.65 3.79
CA CYS A 4 -20.19 -3.55 5.24
C CYS A 4 -19.34 -2.43 5.88
N ASP A 5 -19.57 -2.20 7.17
CA ASP A 5 -18.87 -1.24 8.03
C ASP A 5 -17.34 -1.38 8.00
N GLY A 6 -16.79 -2.59 7.99
CA GLY A 6 -15.34 -2.79 7.88
C GLY A 6 -14.66 -2.08 6.69
N VAL A 7 -15.40 -1.79 5.61
CA VAL A 7 -14.93 -0.93 4.49
C VAL A 7 -15.16 0.55 4.77
N TRP A 8 -16.36 0.89 5.26
CA TRP A 8 -16.77 2.29 5.47
C TRP A 8 -16.14 2.95 6.71
N ASP A 9 -15.58 2.16 7.62
CA ASP A 9 -14.83 2.65 8.79
C ASP A 9 -13.50 3.30 8.39
N VAL A 10 -12.93 2.89 7.25
CA VAL A 10 -11.62 3.36 6.77
C VAL A 10 -11.68 4.14 5.44
N LEU A 11 -12.84 4.16 4.78
CA LEU A 11 -13.04 4.89 3.52
C LEU A 11 -14.32 5.71 3.54
N THR A 12 -14.21 6.93 3.03
CA THR A 12 -15.39 7.70 2.63
C THR A 12 -16.04 7.15 1.36
N ASN A 13 -17.29 7.54 1.12
CA ASN A 13 -18.02 7.20 -0.10
C ASN A 13 -17.23 7.55 -1.38
N GLU A 14 -16.61 8.74 -1.41
CA GLU A 14 -15.87 9.23 -2.56
C GLU A 14 -14.56 8.45 -2.76
N GLU A 15 -13.81 8.17 -1.70
CA GLU A 15 -12.57 7.40 -1.77
C GLU A 15 -12.83 5.98 -2.28
N ALA A 16 -13.84 5.29 -1.74
CA ALA A 16 -14.19 3.95 -2.20
C ALA A 16 -14.62 3.94 -3.68
N CYS A 17 -15.45 4.91 -4.11
CA CYS A 17 -15.86 5.02 -5.51
C CYS A 17 -14.69 5.34 -6.44
N ASN A 18 -13.82 6.27 -6.04
CA ASN A 18 -12.66 6.68 -6.81
C ASN A 18 -11.65 5.54 -6.91
N TYR A 19 -11.46 4.76 -5.85
CA TYR A 19 -10.58 3.60 -5.85
C TYR A 19 -11.06 2.55 -6.85
N VAL A 20 -12.32 2.09 -6.74
CA VAL A 20 -12.92 1.12 -7.67
C VAL A 20 -12.82 1.63 -9.11
N ARG A 21 -13.18 2.90 -9.35
CA ARG A 21 -13.12 3.49 -10.68
C ARG A 21 -11.69 3.55 -11.23
N ARG A 22 -10.70 3.87 -10.39
CA ARG A 22 -9.28 3.86 -10.79
C ARG A 22 -8.86 2.46 -11.25
N VAL A 23 -9.20 1.41 -10.50
CA VAL A 23 -8.86 0.02 -10.86
C VAL A 23 -9.50 -0.37 -12.20
N MET A 24 -10.78 -0.03 -12.42
CA MET A 24 -11.46 -0.24 -13.71
C MET A 24 -10.79 0.51 -14.87
N LEU A 25 -10.34 1.75 -14.63
CA LEU A 25 -9.65 2.56 -15.63
C LEU A 25 -8.20 2.11 -15.90
N LEU A 26 -7.61 1.34 -14.99
CA LEU A 26 -6.34 0.65 -15.23
C LEU A 26 -6.50 -0.64 -16.05
N GLY A 27 -7.73 -0.95 -16.50
CA GLY A 27 -8.01 -2.04 -17.42
C GLY A 27 -8.47 -3.34 -16.76
N GLU A 28 -8.71 -3.35 -15.44
CA GLU A 28 -9.27 -4.54 -14.80
C GLU A 28 -10.75 -4.71 -15.16
N THR A 29 -11.10 -5.91 -15.65
CA THR A 29 -12.48 -6.27 -16.03
C THR A 29 -13.04 -7.42 -15.20
N ASN A 30 -12.26 -8.01 -14.30
CA ASN A 30 -12.74 -9.01 -13.36
C ASN A 30 -13.23 -8.33 -12.06
N MET A 31 -14.54 -8.39 -11.81
CA MET A 31 -15.13 -7.72 -10.64
C MET A 31 -14.70 -8.32 -9.32
N GLY A 32 -14.42 -9.63 -9.30
CA GLY A 32 -13.86 -10.30 -8.13
C GLY A 32 -12.50 -9.70 -7.75
N LEU A 33 -11.61 -9.52 -8.74
CA LEU A 33 -10.30 -8.91 -8.51
C LEU A 33 -10.41 -7.43 -8.08
N ILE A 34 -11.36 -6.67 -8.62
CA ILE A 34 -11.59 -5.29 -8.18
C ILE A 34 -12.10 -5.25 -6.72
N CYS A 35 -12.99 -6.16 -6.35
CA CYS A 35 -13.45 -6.28 -4.97
C CYS A 35 -12.30 -6.68 -4.04
N GLU A 36 -11.53 -7.71 -4.39
CA GLU A 36 -10.35 -8.13 -3.62
C GLU A 36 -9.37 -6.97 -3.43
N GLU A 37 -9.06 -6.24 -4.49
CA GLU A 37 -8.13 -5.11 -4.42
C GLU A 37 -8.68 -3.96 -3.55
N LEU A 38 -9.99 -3.70 -3.56
CA LEU A 38 -10.63 -2.77 -2.63
C LEU A 38 -10.49 -3.24 -1.17
N LEU A 39 -10.67 -4.53 -0.90
CA LEU A 39 -10.53 -5.10 0.44
C LEU A 39 -9.06 -5.07 0.91
N ASP A 40 -8.11 -5.42 0.05
CA ASP A 40 -6.67 -5.31 0.31
C ASP A 40 -6.27 -3.87 0.62
N TYR A 41 -6.88 -2.89 -0.07
CA TYR A 41 -6.67 -1.48 0.23
C TYR A 41 -7.21 -1.10 1.61
N CYS A 42 -8.39 -1.57 2.00
CA CYS A 42 -8.93 -1.35 3.34
C CYS A 42 -8.04 -1.99 4.44
N LEU A 43 -7.50 -3.19 4.20
CA LEU A 43 -6.50 -3.81 5.08
C LEU A 43 -5.24 -2.92 5.23
N SER A 44 -4.78 -2.32 4.13
CA SER A 44 -3.62 -1.42 4.16
C SER A 44 -3.86 -0.13 4.95
N LEU A 45 -5.12 0.25 5.15
CA LEU A 45 -5.56 1.38 5.97
C LEU A 45 -5.85 0.98 7.42
N ASP A 46 -5.40 -0.20 7.86
CA ASP A 46 -5.60 -0.76 9.20
C ASP A 46 -7.07 -1.07 9.54
N SER A 47 -7.89 -1.43 8.54
CA SER A 47 -9.18 -2.07 8.83
C SER A 47 -8.96 -3.44 9.46
N ARG A 48 -9.64 -3.70 10.58
CA ARG A 48 -9.50 -4.93 11.38
C ARG A 48 -10.80 -5.72 11.52
N ASP A 49 -11.87 -5.27 10.86
CA ASP A 49 -13.16 -5.95 10.89
C ASP A 49 -13.28 -6.97 9.74
N ASN A 50 -14.32 -7.79 9.79
CA ASN A 50 -14.78 -8.57 8.66
C ASN A 50 -15.22 -7.63 7.55
N MET A 51 -14.76 -7.90 6.32
CA MET A 51 -15.12 -7.09 5.16
C MET A 51 -15.81 -7.92 4.09
N SER A 52 -16.84 -7.33 3.51
CA SER A 52 -17.59 -7.89 2.39
C SER A 52 -18.04 -6.76 1.49
N ALA A 53 -17.87 -6.93 0.18
CA ALA A 53 -18.25 -5.95 -0.82
C ALA A 53 -18.92 -6.63 -2.03
N VAL A 54 -19.93 -5.96 -2.57
CA VAL A 54 -20.62 -6.33 -3.81
C VAL A 54 -20.50 -5.17 -4.79
N LEU A 55 -19.90 -5.44 -5.94
CA LEU A 55 -19.78 -4.51 -7.05
C LEU A 55 -20.79 -4.89 -8.15
N VAL A 56 -21.71 -3.97 -8.44
CA VAL A 56 -22.67 -4.09 -9.54
C VAL A 56 -22.22 -3.13 -10.64
N VAL A 57 -21.96 -3.66 -11.82
CA VAL A 57 -21.58 -2.89 -13.00
C VAL A 57 -22.76 -2.81 -13.96
N LEU A 58 -23.12 -1.58 -14.35
CA LEU A 58 -24.18 -1.31 -15.32
C LEU A 58 -23.60 -1.22 -16.73
N GLU A 59 -24.44 -1.39 -17.75
CA GLU A 59 -24.04 -1.42 -19.17
C GLU A 59 -23.25 -0.17 -19.63
N GLY A 60 -23.48 0.98 -18.98
CA GLY A 60 -22.77 2.23 -19.28
C GLY A 60 -21.36 2.35 -18.66
N ALA A 61 -20.89 1.36 -17.91
CA ALA A 61 -19.58 1.41 -17.27
C ALA A 61 -18.45 1.47 -18.29
N ARG A 62 -17.37 2.16 -17.90
CA ARG A 62 -16.19 2.35 -18.74
C ARG A 62 -14.99 1.67 -18.11
N PHE A 63 -14.26 0.95 -18.94
CA PHE A 63 -13.02 0.29 -18.59
C PHE A 63 -11.91 0.92 -19.43
N GLY A 64 -10.74 1.08 -18.81
CA GLY A 64 -9.56 1.56 -19.53
C GLY A 64 -8.74 0.41 -20.10
N THR A 65 -7.47 0.70 -20.32
CA THR A 65 -6.48 -0.26 -20.82
C THR A 65 -5.26 -0.23 -19.91
N GLY A 66 -4.69 -1.37 -19.60
CA GLY A 66 -3.51 -1.49 -18.76
C GLY A 66 -3.42 -2.86 -18.11
N ASP A 67 -2.56 -2.96 -17.10
CA ASP A 67 -2.30 -4.22 -16.40
C ASP A 67 -3.27 -4.49 -15.24
N GLY A 68 -4.29 -3.63 -15.04
CA GLY A 68 -5.33 -3.82 -14.04
C GLY A 68 -4.78 -4.06 -12.62
N VAL A 69 -5.34 -5.05 -11.93
CA VAL A 69 -4.91 -5.43 -10.57
C VAL A 69 -3.51 -6.02 -10.54
N LEU A 70 -3.09 -6.74 -11.59
CA LEU A 70 -1.73 -7.28 -11.69
C LEU A 70 -0.67 -6.18 -11.67
N GLY A 71 -0.93 -5.07 -12.38
CA GLY A 71 -0.06 -3.89 -12.36
C GLY A 71 0.05 -3.29 -10.96
N ILE A 72 -1.08 -3.10 -10.28
CA ILE A 72 -1.12 -2.55 -8.91
C ILE A 72 -0.32 -3.43 -7.94
N ARG A 73 -0.51 -4.74 -7.99
CA ARG A 73 0.19 -5.69 -7.09
C ARG A 73 1.70 -5.71 -7.36
N LYS A 74 2.11 -5.72 -8.63
CA LYS A 74 3.54 -5.64 -9.00
C LYS A 74 4.21 -4.34 -8.52
N GLU A 75 3.51 -3.20 -8.64
CA GLU A 75 4.01 -1.92 -8.14
C GLU A 75 4.16 -1.93 -6.61
N ARG A 76 3.19 -2.52 -5.89
CA ARG A 76 3.23 -2.66 -4.43
C ARG A 76 4.40 -3.53 -3.98
N GLU A 77 4.59 -4.70 -4.59
CA GLU A 77 5.71 -5.59 -4.31
C GLU A 77 7.06 -4.88 -4.52
N ALA A 78 7.23 -4.19 -5.64
CA ALA A 78 8.44 -3.43 -5.93
C ALA A 78 8.68 -2.30 -4.90
N ALA A 79 7.62 -1.61 -4.46
CA ALA A 79 7.72 -0.58 -3.44
C ALA A 79 8.11 -1.14 -2.06
N GLU A 80 7.58 -2.31 -1.69
CA GLU A 80 7.96 -3.01 -0.46
C GLU A 80 9.41 -3.48 -0.49
N GLU A 81 9.87 -4.04 -1.61
CA GLU A 81 11.28 -4.42 -1.79
C GLU A 81 12.20 -3.20 -1.69
N ALA A 82 11.84 -2.09 -2.32
CA ALA A 82 12.60 -0.85 -2.25
C ALA A 82 12.68 -0.31 -0.81
N LYS A 83 11.57 -0.36 -0.06
CA LYS A 83 11.52 0.06 1.35
C LYS A 83 12.41 -0.82 2.24
N LYS A 84 12.39 -2.14 2.05
CA LYS A 84 13.26 -3.08 2.78
C LYS A 84 14.75 -2.78 2.53
N ARG A 85 15.15 -2.64 1.26
CA ARG A 85 16.53 -2.29 0.89
C ARG A 85 16.98 -0.96 1.52
N GLN A 86 16.10 0.04 1.55
CA GLN A 86 16.40 1.34 2.17
C GLN A 86 16.59 1.21 3.69
N GLN A 87 15.73 0.45 4.38
CA GLN A 87 15.85 0.22 5.82
C GLN A 87 17.15 -0.52 6.19
N GLU A 88 17.55 -1.50 5.38
CA GLU A 88 18.82 -2.22 5.56
C GLU A 88 20.04 -1.30 5.44
N LEU A 89 20.03 -0.40 4.45
CA LEU A 89 21.11 0.58 4.26
C LEU A 89 21.22 1.58 5.42
N VAL A 90 20.09 2.05 5.95
CA VAL A 90 20.07 2.95 7.12
C VAL A 90 20.59 2.24 8.37
N GLY A 91 20.15 1.00 8.62
CA GLY A 91 20.62 0.22 9.78
C GLY A 91 22.12 -0.10 9.77
N GLN A 92 22.74 -0.18 8.58
CA GLN A 92 24.19 -0.37 8.46
C GLN A 92 25.00 0.91 8.79
N GLN A 93 24.40 2.10 8.66
CA GLN A 93 25.07 3.37 8.98
C GLN A 93 25.00 3.71 10.48
N GLU A 94 23.95 3.29 11.19
CA GLU A 94 23.81 3.50 12.63
C GLU A 94 24.72 2.59 13.48
N GLY A 95 25.27 1.52 12.90
CA GLY A 95 26.21 0.60 13.58
C GLY A 95 27.68 1.04 13.56
N GLN A 96 28.01 2.20 12.96
CA GLN A 96 29.37 2.73 12.89
C GLN A 96 29.53 3.89 13.89
N ASP A 97 29.58 3.58 15.18
CA ASP A 97 30.08 4.54 16.17
C ASP A 97 31.51 4.97 15.80
N PRO A 98 31.83 6.27 15.77
CA PRO A 98 33.19 6.71 15.49
C PRO A 98 34.15 6.15 16.55
N PRO A 99 35.38 5.73 16.18
CA PRO A 99 36.35 5.30 17.17
C PRO A 99 36.54 6.44 18.19
N GLN A 100 36.33 6.13 19.47
CA GLN A 100 36.69 7.02 20.57
C GLN A 100 38.19 7.28 20.45
N ASN A 101 38.57 8.42 19.88
CA ASN A 101 39.94 8.90 19.94
C ASN A 101 40.23 9.22 21.40
N MET A 102 40.80 8.20 22.05
CA MET A 102 41.47 8.21 23.33
C MET A 102 42.61 9.22 23.30
N PHE A 103 42.31 10.51 23.43
CA PHE A 103 43.31 11.50 23.81
C PHE A 103 43.48 11.46 25.32
N THR A 104 44.29 10.50 25.76
CA THR A 104 44.99 10.56 27.03
C THR A 104 45.91 11.78 27.00
N ILE A 105 45.47 12.93 27.50
CA ILE A 105 46.40 13.95 27.97
C ILE A 105 46.79 13.54 29.38
N ALA A 106 47.89 12.80 29.44
CA ALA A 106 48.69 12.65 30.64
C ALA A 106 48.99 14.04 31.21
N GLY A 107 48.78 14.18 32.51
CA GLY A 107 49.13 15.40 33.22
C GLY A 107 50.61 15.74 33.06
N SER A 108 50.91 17.03 32.98
CA SER A 108 52.19 17.55 33.40
C SER A 108 52.12 19.08 33.53
N GLN A 109 52.33 19.50 34.78
CA GLN A 109 52.71 20.82 35.32
C GLN A 109 51.60 21.83 35.61
#